data_AF-A0A7S3V2S1-F1
#
_entry.id   AF-A0A7S3V2S1-F1
#
_cell.length_a   1.000
_cell.length_b   1.000
_cell.length_c   1.000
_cell.angle_alpha   90.00
_cell.angle_beta   90.00
_cell.angle_gamma   90.00
#
_symmetry.space_group_name_H-M   'P 1'
#
loop_
_entity.id
_entity.type
_entity.pdbx_description
1 polymer ?
#
loop_
_entity_poly.entity_id
_entity_poly.type
_entity_poly.pdbx_seq_one_letter_code
_entity_poly.pdbx_strand_id
1 'polypeptide(L)'
;RIEELHVENKEKKYEYKELHHSQKKLTRERKVKEAEIASLQARCDDLQMLKFGQIIDLDVIEKMGTSKATSDLHEKIKIRENEQRAVYKKIQKKILEQREALLRETKINTRKLQSIGNLTQKQQALEAELNSSMSKTAGINGMSSYQQIQEQKRLTQLIQLQSREVESLKAEIQLLRNSNPRSNQNQVSPHN
;
A
#
# COMPACT_ATOMS: atom_id res chain seq x y z
N ARG A 1 16.67 19.02 -92.88
CA ARG A 1 17.49 17.83 -92.52
C ARG A 1 18.98 17.94 -92.88
N ILE A 2 19.39 18.15 -94.15
CA ILE A 2 20.84 18.26 -94.49
C ILE A 2 21.44 19.58 -93.96
N GLU A 3 20.69 20.67 -93.99
CA GLU A 3 21.15 21.97 -93.48
C GLU A 3 21.24 22.00 -91.94
N GLU A 4 20.25 21.43 -91.25
CA GLU A 4 20.28 21.19 -89.80
C GLU A 4 21.53 20.40 -89.39
N LEU A 5 21.88 19.34 -90.11
CA LEU A 5 23.08 18.55 -89.85
C LEU A 5 24.38 19.35 -90.07
N HIS A 6 24.40 20.30 -91.02
CA HIS A 6 25.56 21.18 -91.20
C HIS A 6 25.71 22.19 -90.06
N VAL A 7 24.61 22.69 -89.51
CA VAL A 7 24.62 23.57 -88.33
C VAL A 7 25.11 22.81 -87.11
N GLU A 8 24.53 21.64 -86.84
CA GLU A 8 24.91 20.79 -85.69
C GLU A 8 26.39 20.35 -85.76
N ASN A 9 26.90 20.06 -86.96
CA ASN A 9 28.31 19.68 -87.14
C ASN A 9 29.26 20.88 -86.95
N LYS A 10 28.82 22.09 -87.28
CA LYS A 10 29.57 23.32 -86.95
C LYS A 10 29.59 23.59 -85.45
N GLU A 11 28.46 23.43 -84.77
CA GLU A 11 28.34 23.58 -83.31
C GLU A 11 29.23 22.56 -82.59
N LYS A 12 29.13 21.27 -82.93
CA LYS A 12 30.00 20.22 -82.34
C LYS A 12 31.49 20.46 -82.58
N LYS A 13 31.88 21.01 -83.74
CA LYS A 13 33.27 21.39 -84.01
C LYS A 13 33.73 22.57 -83.15
N TYR A 14 32.83 23.51 -82.86
CA TYR A 14 33.12 24.62 -81.97
C TYR A 14 33.27 24.13 -80.53
N GLU A 15 32.32 23.34 -80.04
CA GLU A 15 32.37 22.71 -78.71
C GLU A 15 33.63 21.86 -78.51
N TYR A 16 34.00 21.05 -79.51
CA TYR A 16 35.23 20.24 -79.44
C TYR A 16 36.48 21.10 -79.29
N LYS A 17 36.56 22.24 -80.00
CA LYS A 17 37.69 23.18 -79.89
C LYS A 17 37.76 23.84 -78.52
N GLU A 18 36.62 24.30 -78.01
CA GLU A 18 36.52 24.89 -76.65
C GLU A 18 36.90 23.87 -75.58
N LEU A 19 36.37 22.64 -75.68
CA LEU A 19 36.68 21.55 -74.76
C LEU A 19 38.16 21.18 -74.80
N HIS A 20 38.76 21.09 -75.98
CA HIS A 20 40.18 20.81 -76.14
C HIS A 20 41.05 21.95 -75.57
N HIS A 21 40.64 23.21 -75.73
CA HIS A 21 41.31 24.35 -75.12
C HIS A 21 41.24 24.28 -73.59
N SER A 22 40.06 24.01 -73.04
CA SER A 22 39.83 23.85 -71.60
C SER A 22 40.65 22.68 -71.02
N GLN A 23 40.66 21.53 -71.68
CA GLN A 23 41.47 20.37 -71.25
C GLN A 23 42.96 20.72 -71.20
N LYS A 24 43.48 21.42 -72.22
CA LYS A 24 44.88 21.85 -72.26
C LYS A 24 45.21 22.81 -71.12
N LYS A 25 44.29 23.72 -70.78
CA LYS A 25 44.43 24.64 -69.64
C LYS A 25 44.44 23.88 -68.31
N LEU A 26 43.43 23.06 -68.06
CA LEU A 26 43.32 22.25 -66.83
C LEU A 26 44.52 21.31 -66.65
N THR A 27 45.05 20.74 -67.74
CA THR A 27 46.24 19.88 -67.67
C THR A 27 47.47 20.67 -67.21
N ARG A 28 47.63 21.93 -67.64
CA ARG A 28 48.73 22.78 -67.17
C ARG A 28 48.54 23.17 -65.71
N GLU A 29 47.33 23.56 -65.32
CA GLU A 29 47.02 23.91 -63.93
C GLU A 29 47.24 22.72 -62.99
N ARG A 30 46.83 21.51 -63.40
CA ARG A 30 47.07 20.27 -62.64
C ARG A 30 48.55 20.04 -62.41
N LYS A 31 49.39 20.19 -63.46
CA LYS A 31 50.86 20.05 -63.33
C LYS A 31 51.47 21.06 -62.37
N VAL A 32 50.99 22.31 -62.39
CA VAL A 32 51.45 23.34 -61.45
C VAL A 32 51.07 22.96 -60.02
N LYS A 33 49.84 22.48 -59.79
CA LYS A 33 49.38 22.05 -58.47
C LYS A 33 50.10 20.80 -57.96
N GLU A 34 50.36 19.83 -58.83
CA GLU A 34 51.18 18.66 -58.51
C GLU A 34 52.59 19.06 -58.09
N ALA A 35 53.22 20.03 -58.78
CA ALA A 35 54.53 20.55 -58.39
C ALA A 35 54.51 21.31 -57.05
N GLU A 36 53.45 22.09 -56.80
CA GLU A 36 53.25 22.80 -55.53
C GLU A 36 53.09 21.81 -54.36
N ILE A 37 52.27 20.76 -54.54
CA ILE A 37 52.10 19.69 -53.55
C ILE A 37 53.42 18.99 -53.28
N ALA A 38 54.18 18.62 -54.33
CA ALA A 38 55.47 17.96 -54.16
C ALA A 38 56.47 18.84 -53.38
N SER A 39 56.50 20.14 -53.65
CA SER A 39 57.34 21.09 -52.92
C SER A 39 56.94 21.22 -51.46
N LEU A 40 55.63 21.26 -51.17
CA LEU A 40 55.13 21.32 -49.79
C LEU A 40 55.39 20.02 -49.03
N GLN A 41 55.27 18.87 -49.69
CA GLN A 41 55.60 17.56 -49.11
C GLN A 41 57.09 17.48 -48.75
N ALA A 42 57.99 17.84 -49.68
CA ALA A 42 59.43 17.86 -49.42
C ALA A 42 59.78 18.81 -48.24
N ARG A 43 59.17 20.00 -48.19
CA ARG A 43 59.34 20.92 -47.06
C ARG A 43 58.85 20.33 -45.73
N CYS A 44 57.77 19.55 -45.78
CA CYS A 44 57.24 18.88 -44.60
C CYS A 44 58.21 17.80 -44.11
N ASP A 45 58.75 17.00 -45.03
CA ASP A 45 59.73 15.95 -44.72
C ASP A 45 61.01 16.55 -44.12
N ASP A 46 61.53 17.62 -44.72
CA ASP A 46 62.69 18.35 -44.18
C ASP A 46 62.44 18.89 -42.76
N LEU A 47 61.25 19.46 -42.53
CA LEU A 47 60.87 19.97 -41.22
C LEU A 47 60.74 18.86 -40.18
N GLN A 48 60.14 17.73 -40.57
CA GLN A 48 60.00 16.56 -39.71
C GLN A 48 61.36 15.97 -39.37
N MET A 49 62.24 15.87 -40.36
CA MET A 49 63.61 15.42 -40.15
C MET A 49 64.41 16.33 -39.23
N LEU A 50 64.28 17.65 -39.39
CA LEU A 50 64.95 18.62 -38.51
C LEU A 50 64.42 18.55 -37.07
N LYS A 51 63.11 18.40 -36.89
CA LYS A 51 62.46 18.42 -35.57
C LYS A 51 62.58 17.09 -34.82
N PHE A 52 62.47 15.98 -35.54
CA PHE A 52 62.26 14.66 -34.94
C PHE A 52 63.34 13.64 -35.32
N GLY A 53 64.23 13.96 -36.26
CA GLY A 53 65.27 13.03 -36.71
C GLY A 53 64.75 11.85 -37.53
N GLN A 54 63.46 11.86 -37.89
CA GLN A 54 62.79 10.84 -38.72
C GLN A 54 61.51 11.41 -39.35
N ILE A 55 61.08 10.84 -40.47
CA ILE A 55 59.76 11.10 -41.06
C ILE A 55 58.71 10.35 -40.23
N ILE A 56 57.64 11.04 -39.84
CA ILE A 56 56.60 10.53 -38.96
C ILE A 56 55.32 10.30 -39.76
N ASP A 57 54.79 9.09 -39.69
CA ASP A 57 53.42 8.80 -40.13
C ASP A 57 52.42 9.28 -39.07
N LEU A 58 51.83 10.45 -39.30
CA LEU A 58 50.87 11.08 -38.39
C LEU A 58 49.57 10.26 -38.27
N ASP A 59 49.17 9.54 -39.31
CA ASP A 59 47.94 8.75 -39.32
C ASP A 59 48.04 7.55 -38.36
N VAL A 60 49.23 6.96 -38.24
CA VAL A 60 49.48 5.86 -37.30
C VAL A 60 49.41 6.36 -35.86
N ILE A 61 49.96 7.54 -35.56
CA ILE A 61 49.93 8.12 -34.21
C ILE A 61 48.49 8.46 -33.80
N GLU A 62 47.70 9.04 -34.70
CA GLU A 62 46.29 9.37 -34.42
C GLU A 62 45.44 8.10 -34.17
N LYS A 63 45.65 7.04 -34.97
CA LYS A 63 44.98 5.74 -34.78
C LYS A 63 45.37 5.07 -33.46
N MET A 64 46.64 5.14 -33.05
CA MET A 64 47.06 4.60 -31.75
C MET A 64 46.51 5.42 -30.57
N GLY A 65 46.49 6.75 -30.69
CA GLY A 65 45.95 7.65 -29.67
C GLY A 65 44.45 7.42 -29.43
N THR A 66 43.68 7.27 -30.50
CA THR A 66 42.24 6.95 -30.45
C THR A 66 42.01 5.53 -29.92
N SER A 67 42.81 4.53 -30.31
CA SER A 67 42.69 3.16 -29.80
C SER A 67 42.98 3.06 -28.31
N LYS A 68 43.95 3.82 -27.78
CA LYS A 68 44.26 3.80 -26.34
C LYS A 68 43.17 4.50 -25.54
N ALA A 69 42.71 5.68 -25.96
CA ALA A 69 41.63 6.39 -25.30
C ALA A 69 40.32 5.60 -25.26
N THR A 70 39.99 4.89 -26.35
CA THR A 70 38.81 4.02 -26.41
C THR A 70 38.92 2.77 -25.54
N SER A 71 40.12 2.18 -25.43
CA SER A 71 40.42 1.07 -24.51
C SER A 71 40.28 1.50 -23.05
N ASP A 72 40.87 2.62 -22.66
CA ASP A 72 40.81 3.16 -21.29
C ASP A 72 39.36 3.49 -20.89
N LEU A 73 38.55 4.00 -21.83
CA LEU A 73 37.12 4.25 -21.61
C LEU A 73 36.33 2.95 -21.43
N HIS A 74 36.60 1.92 -22.24
CA HIS A 74 35.98 0.59 -22.09
C HIS A 74 36.29 -0.03 -20.73
N GLU A 75 37.53 0.08 -20.27
CA GLU A 75 37.93 -0.41 -18.95
C GLU A 75 37.20 0.32 -17.83
N LYS A 76 37.11 1.66 -17.90
CA LYS A 76 36.34 2.46 -16.93
C LYS A 76 34.87 2.07 -16.91
N ILE A 77 34.24 1.87 -18.08
CA ILE A 77 32.85 1.41 -18.17
C ILE A 77 32.70 0.06 -17.48
N LYS A 78 33.59 -0.91 -17.79
CA LYS A 78 33.54 -2.25 -17.20
C LYS A 78 33.68 -2.25 -15.68
N ILE A 79 34.58 -1.42 -15.14
CA ILE A 79 34.73 -1.26 -13.68
C ILE A 79 33.44 -0.70 -13.09
N ARG A 80 32.89 0.37 -13.66
CA ARG A 80 31.65 0.98 -13.20
C ARG A 80 30.45 0.03 -13.25
N GLU A 81 30.32 -0.74 -14.33
CA GLU A 81 29.26 -1.74 -14.47
C GLU A 81 29.36 -2.83 -13.40
N ASN A 82 30.58 -3.29 -13.08
CA ASN A 82 30.80 -4.28 -12.05
C ASN A 82 30.46 -3.74 -10.65
N GLU A 83 30.89 -2.52 -10.33
CA GLU A 83 30.54 -1.83 -9.08
C GLU A 83 29.01 -1.71 -8.96
N GLN A 84 28.36 -1.21 -10.01
CA GLN A 84 26.91 -1.00 -10.03
C GLN A 84 26.16 -2.32 -9.90
N ARG A 85 26.63 -3.39 -10.58
CA ARG A 85 26.05 -4.74 -10.48
C ARG A 85 26.15 -5.29 -9.06
N ALA A 86 27.26 -5.05 -8.36
CA ALA A 86 27.42 -5.47 -6.97
C ALA A 86 26.46 -4.71 -6.04
N VAL A 87 26.32 -3.40 -6.21
CA VAL A 87 25.36 -2.57 -5.45
C VAL A 87 23.92 -3.02 -5.72
N TYR A 88 23.56 -3.23 -6.99
CA TYR A 88 22.24 -3.69 -7.39
C TYR A 88 21.87 -5.02 -6.73
N LYS A 89 22.77 -6.00 -6.74
CA LYS A 89 22.58 -7.29 -6.06
C LYS A 89 22.35 -7.12 -4.55
N LYS A 90 23.11 -6.26 -3.88
CA LYS A 90 22.93 -5.97 -2.45
C LYS A 90 21.55 -5.36 -2.16
N ILE A 91 21.11 -4.43 -3.00
CA ILE A 91 19.79 -3.79 -2.86
C ILE A 91 18.68 -4.81 -3.09
N GLN A 92 18.78 -5.63 -4.13
CA GLN A 92 17.78 -6.69 -4.38
C GLN A 92 17.67 -7.66 -3.21
N LYS A 93 18.79 -8.07 -2.62
CA LYS A 93 18.79 -8.93 -1.42
C LYS A 93 18.05 -8.26 -0.26
N LYS A 94 18.33 -6.99 0.02
CA LYS A 94 17.64 -6.22 1.07
C LYS A 94 16.15 -6.10 0.81
N ILE A 95 15.74 -5.88 -0.43
CA ILE A 95 14.31 -5.82 -0.82
C ILE A 95 13.64 -7.17 -0.52
N LEU A 96 14.29 -8.29 -0.85
CA LEU A 96 13.76 -9.62 -0.59
C LEU A 96 13.61 -9.87 0.92
N GLU A 97 14.66 -9.60 1.70
CA GLU A 97 14.65 -9.74 3.17
C GLU A 97 13.53 -8.89 3.81
N GLN A 98 13.35 -7.64 3.35
CA GLN A 98 12.29 -6.75 3.82
C GLN A 98 10.89 -7.26 3.44
N ARG A 99 10.71 -7.78 2.23
CA ARG A 99 9.44 -8.38 1.79
C ARG A 99 9.07 -9.60 2.63
N GLU A 100 10.04 -10.46 2.94
CA GLU A 100 9.81 -11.62 3.81
C GLU A 100 9.47 -11.21 5.24
N ALA A 101 10.16 -10.20 5.78
CA ALA A 101 9.83 -9.63 7.09
C ALA A 101 8.40 -9.08 7.12
N LEU A 102 8.03 -8.27 6.12
CA LEU A 102 6.68 -7.73 6.00
C LEU A 102 5.63 -8.84 5.94
N LEU A 103 5.85 -9.87 5.11
CA LEU A 103 4.92 -10.99 4.97
C LEU A 103 4.77 -11.78 6.28
N ARG A 104 5.86 -11.97 7.04
CA ARG A 104 5.79 -12.59 8.37
C ARG A 104 4.93 -11.76 9.33
N GLU A 105 5.17 -10.46 9.41
CA GLU A 105 4.40 -9.56 10.27
C GLU A 105 2.94 -9.49 9.86
N THR A 106 2.64 -9.43 8.56
CA THR A 106 1.26 -9.48 8.05
C THR A 106 0.57 -10.77 8.46
N LYS A 107 1.22 -11.93 8.34
CA LYS A 107 0.65 -13.21 8.79
C LYS A 107 0.35 -13.22 10.30
N ILE A 108 1.27 -12.69 11.11
CA ILE A 108 1.07 -12.59 12.57
C ILE A 108 -0.11 -11.68 12.87
N ASN A 109 -0.19 -10.52 12.21
CA ASN A 109 -1.28 -9.56 12.40
C ASN A 109 -2.63 -10.16 11.98
N THR A 110 -2.71 -10.83 10.83
CA THR A 110 -3.93 -11.55 10.40
C THR A 110 -4.39 -12.59 11.42
N ARG A 111 -3.46 -13.36 12.02
CA ARG A 111 -3.80 -14.32 13.09
C ARG A 111 -4.34 -13.61 14.33
N LYS A 112 -3.74 -12.49 14.72
CA LYS A 112 -4.23 -11.68 15.86
C LYS A 112 -5.63 -11.14 15.57
N LEU A 113 -5.89 -10.61 14.38
CA LEU A 113 -7.21 -10.13 13.97
C LEU A 113 -8.26 -11.24 13.98
N GLN A 114 -7.91 -12.45 13.52
CA GLN A 114 -8.78 -13.61 13.61
C GLN A 114 -9.09 -13.99 15.07
N SER A 115 -8.08 -14.01 15.94
CA SER A 115 -8.28 -14.25 17.37
C SER A 115 -9.16 -13.19 18.02
N ILE A 116 -8.96 -11.91 17.68
CA ILE A 116 -9.80 -10.80 18.15
C ILE A 116 -11.25 -11.02 17.68
N GLY A 117 -11.47 -11.31 16.40
CA GLY A 117 -12.81 -11.60 15.87
C GLY A 117 -13.51 -12.73 16.62
N ASN A 118 -12.79 -13.84 16.89
CA ASN A 118 -13.32 -14.97 17.66
C ASN A 118 -13.67 -14.59 19.11
N LEU A 119 -12.81 -13.79 19.76
CA LEU A 119 -13.04 -13.33 21.13
C LEU A 119 -14.23 -12.35 21.19
N THR A 120 -14.34 -11.43 20.23
CA THR A 120 -15.48 -10.52 20.11
C THR A 120 -16.78 -11.28 19.87
N GLN A 121 -16.78 -12.31 19.04
CA GLN A 121 -17.97 -13.15 18.84
C GLN A 121 -18.38 -13.86 20.14
N LYS A 122 -17.41 -14.42 20.89
CA LYS A 122 -17.68 -15.03 22.20
C LYS A 122 -18.21 -14.01 23.21
N GLN A 123 -17.64 -12.81 23.24
CA GLN A 123 -18.09 -11.72 24.09
C GLN A 123 -19.55 -11.35 23.77
N GLN A 124 -19.88 -11.14 22.50
CA GLN A 124 -21.25 -10.83 22.07
C GLN A 124 -22.24 -11.95 22.43
N ALA A 125 -21.84 -13.22 22.28
CA ALA A 125 -22.68 -14.35 22.67
C ALA A 125 -22.95 -14.37 24.19
N LEU A 126 -21.92 -14.13 25.00
CA LEU A 126 -22.06 -14.04 26.47
C LEU A 126 -22.91 -12.84 26.88
N GLU A 127 -22.72 -11.68 26.26
CA GLU A 127 -23.56 -10.49 26.50
C GLU A 127 -25.03 -10.75 26.16
N ALA A 128 -25.30 -11.44 25.03
CA ALA A 128 -26.65 -11.84 24.66
C ALA A 128 -27.27 -12.83 25.66
N GLU A 129 -26.50 -13.81 26.14
CA GLU A 129 -26.94 -14.78 27.15
C GLU A 129 -27.23 -14.11 28.49
N LEU A 130 -26.35 -13.20 28.94
CA LEU A 130 -26.53 -12.43 30.18
C LEU A 130 -27.76 -11.53 30.09
N ASN A 131 -27.97 -10.83 28.97
CA ASN A 131 -29.16 -10.00 28.75
C ASN A 131 -30.44 -10.83 28.75
N SER A 132 -30.41 -12.02 28.13
CA SER A 132 -31.53 -12.98 28.15
C SER A 132 -31.81 -13.49 29.57
N SER A 133 -30.77 -13.85 30.33
CA SER A 133 -30.88 -14.33 31.72
C SER A 133 -31.40 -13.25 32.67
N MET A 134 -30.91 -12.01 32.55
CA MET A 134 -31.45 -10.86 33.29
C MET A 134 -32.92 -10.61 32.97
N SER A 135 -33.31 -10.66 31.68
CA SER A 135 -34.70 -10.50 31.26
C SER A 135 -35.61 -11.59 31.86
N LYS A 136 -35.17 -12.86 31.86
CA LYS A 136 -35.90 -13.96 32.49
C LYS A 136 -36.03 -13.79 34.00
N THR A 137 -34.96 -13.38 34.68
CA THR A 137 -34.97 -13.16 36.14
C THR A 137 -35.87 -11.99 36.53
N ALA A 138 -35.85 -10.89 35.75
CA ALA A 138 -36.74 -9.76 35.93
C ALA A 138 -38.22 -10.14 35.69
N GLY A 139 -38.51 -10.97 34.68
CA GLY A 139 -39.86 -11.49 34.43
C GLY A 139 -40.38 -12.39 35.54
N ILE A 140 -39.53 -13.26 36.11
CA ILE A 140 -39.91 -14.17 37.22
C ILE A 140 -40.20 -13.37 38.50
N ASN A 141 -39.34 -12.41 38.86
CA ASN A 141 -39.53 -11.58 40.04
C ASN A 141 -40.71 -10.62 39.88
N GLY A 142 -40.93 -10.05 38.67
CA GLY A 142 -42.08 -9.19 38.39
C GLY A 142 -43.42 -9.92 38.46
N MET A 143 -43.50 -11.13 37.89
CA MET A 143 -44.71 -11.97 37.93
C MET A 143 -45.02 -12.45 39.35
N SER A 144 -43.99 -12.90 40.10
CA SER A 144 -44.14 -13.31 41.50
C SER A 144 -44.56 -12.15 42.40
N SER A 145 -44.00 -10.95 42.18
CA SER A 145 -44.35 -9.76 42.96
C SER A 145 -45.80 -9.32 42.72
N TYR A 146 -46.28 -9.36 41.47
CA TYR A 146 -47.69 -9.05 41.17
C TYR A 146 -48.66 -10.04 41.81
N GLN A 147 -48.36 -11.35 41.74
CA GLN A 147 -49.17 -12.39 42.38
C GLN A 147 -49.15 -12.26 43.91
N GLN A 148 -48.00 -12.00 44.52
CA GLN A 148 -47.88 -11.77 45.96
C GLN A 148 -48.64 -10.52 46.41
N ILE A 149 -48.63 -9.44 45.64
CA ILE A 149 -49.39 -8.22 45.94
C ILE A 149 -50.91 -8.50 45.90
N GLN A 150 -51.39 -9.28 44.93
CA GLN A 150 -52.80 -9.67 44.88
C GLN A 150 -53.20 -10.58 46.06
N GLU A 151 -52.34 -11.53 46.40
CA GLU A 151 -52.57 -12.43 47.53
C GLU A 151 -52.60 -11.68 48.86
N GLN A 152 -51.67 -10.74 49.09
CA GLN A 152 -51.69 -9.86 50.26
C GLN A 152 -52.96 -9.02 50.35
N LYS A 153 -53.45 -8.46 49.23
CA LYS A 153 -54.72 -7.72 49.20
C LYS A 153 -55.90 -8.61 49.60
N ARG A 154 -55.96 -9.84 49.08
CA ARG A 154 -57.00 -10.81 49.41
C ARG A 154 -56.97 -11.18 50.90
N LEU A 155 -55.79 -11.46 51.45
CA LEU A 155 -55.61 -11.78 52.86
C LEU A 155 -56.00 -10.60 53.75
N THR A 156 -55.64 -9.37 53.36
CA THR A 156 -56.00 -8.15 54.11
C THR A 156 -57.52 -7.95 54.15
N GLN A 157 -58.22 -8.17 53.03
CA GLN A 157 -59.68 -8.11 52.99
C GLN A 157 -60.33 -9.18 53.88
N LEU A 158 -59.78 -10.40 53.90
CA LEU A 158 -60.28 -11.47 54.76
C LEU A 158 -60.12 -11.11 56.24
N ILE A 159 -58.96 -10.57 56.63
CA ILE A 159 -58.70 -10.10 57.99
C ILE A 159 -59.69 -8.98 58.38
N GLN A 160 -59.98 -8.04 57.49
CA GLN A 160 -60.96 -6.98 57.75
C GLN A 160 -62.38 -7.53 57.96
N LEU A 161 -62.80 -8.51 57.15
CA LEU A 161 -64.09 -9.17 57.31
C LEU A 161 -64.17 -9.92 58.65
N GLN A 162 -63.15 -10.70 58.98
CA GLN A 162 -63.07 -11.41 60.25
C GLN A 162 -63.03 -10.46 61.45
N SER A 163 -62.34 -9.32 61.35
CA SER A 163 -62.35 -8.30 62.41
C SER A 163 -63.76 -7.75 62.64
N ARG A 164 -64.49 -7.45 61.57
CA ARG A 164 -65.90 -7.00 61.67
C ARG A 164 -66.81 -8.07 62.25
N GLU A 165 -66.62 -9.33 61.86
CA GLU A 165 -67.36 -10.45 62.41
C GLU A 165 -67.08 -10.63 63.91
N VAL A 166 -65.81 -10.54 64.33
CA VAL A 166 -65.41 -10.55 65.74
C VAL A 166 -65.99 -9.37 66.51
N GLU A 167 -66.02 -8.17 65.92
CA GLU A 167 -66.67 -7.00 66.52
C GLU A 167 -68.18 -7.19 66.67
N SER A 168 -68.84 -7.74 65.65
CA SER A 168 -70.27 -8.07 65.68
C SER A 168 -70.57 -9.12 66.76
N LEU A 169 -69.76 -10.19 66.83
CA LEU A 169 -69.88 -11.23 67.85
C LEU A 169 -69.61 -10.67 69.26
N LYS A 170 -68.64 -9.76 69.41
CA LYS A 170 -68.41 -9.06 70.68
C LYS A 170 -69.61 -8.20 71.08
N ALA A 171 -70.23 -7.49 70.13
CA ALA A 171 -71.42 -6.70 70.38
C ALA A 171 -72.62 -7.58 70.75
N GLU A 172 -72.80 -8.74 70.09
CA GLU A 172 -73.83 -9.72 70.43
C GLU A 172 -73.61 -10.31 71.83
N ILE A 173 -72.38 -10.69 72.19
CA ILE A 173 -72.03 -11.12 73.55
C ILE A 173 -72.34 -10.01 74.57
N GLN A 174 -72.06 -8.75 74.24
CA GLN A 174 -72.34 -7.63 75.13
C GLN A 174 -73.85 -7.38 75.30
N LEU A 175 -74.65 -7.58 74.24
CA LEU A 175 -76.12 -7.53 74.30
C LEU A 175 -76.71 -8.71 75.09
N LEU A 176 -76.19 -9.92 74.89
CA LEU A 176 -76.57 -11.12 75.65
C LEU A 176 -76.19 -10.98 77.14
N ARG A 177 -75.06 -10.34 77.44
CA ARG A 177 -74.62 -10.02 78.80
C ARG A 177 -75.51 -8.96 79.47
N ASN A 178 -76.05 -8.01 78.71
CA ASN A 178 -76.91 -6.95 79.23
C ASN A 178 -78.40 -7.34 79.32
N SER A 179 -78.83 -8.37 78.60
CA SER A 179 -80.23 -8.85 78.58
C SER A 179 -80.53 -9.96 79.59
N ASN A 180 -79.60 -10.29 80.50
CA ASN A 180 -79.77 -11.39 81.46
C ASN A 180 -79.88 -10.89 82.92
N PRO A 181 -81.09 -10.78 83.51
CA PRO A 181 -81.27 -10.51 84.94
C PRO A 181 -81.44 -11.79 85.79
N ARG A 182 -80.45 -12.01 86.67
CA ARG A 182 -80.46 -12.67 88.01
C ARG A 182 -80.80 -14.16 88.21
N SER A 183 -79.80 -14.88 88.78
CA SER A 183 -79.85 -15.73 90.00
C SER A 183 -78.45 -16.35 90.19
N ASN A 184 -77.56 -16.00 91.13
CA ASN A 184 -77.57 -15.88 92.60
C ASN A 184 -77.84 -17.19 93.37
N GLN A 185 -76.80 -17.61 94.12
CA GLN A 185 -76.76 -18.35 95.41
C GLN A 185 -76.92 -19.89 95.45
N ASN A 186 -75.84 -20.59 95.85
CA ASN A 186 -75.59 -21.04 97.24
C ASN A 186 -74.40 -22.05 97.28
N GLN A 187 -73.28 -21.73 97.95
CA GLN A 187 -72.89 -22.11 99.34
C GLN A 187 -72.28 -23.54 99.42
N VAL A 188 -71.21 -23.89 100.15
CA VAL A 188 -70.38 -23.28 101.22
C VAL A 188 -69.08 -24.12 101.35
N SER A 189 -67.99 -23.46 101.77
CA SER A 189 -66.64 -23.92 102.19
C SER A 189 -66.69 -24.91 103.42
N PRO A 190 -65.62 -25.26 104.19
CA PRO A 190 -64.22 -24.78 104.22
C PRO A 190 -63.11 -25.81 104.57
N HIS A 191 -61.90 -25.24 104.81
CA HIS A 191 -60.65 -25.70 105.46
C HIS A 191 -59.50 -25.86 104.45
N ASN A 192 -58.36 -25.18 104.57
CA ASN A 192 -57.70 -24.47 105.70
C ASN A 192 -57.01 -23.18 105.20
#